data_AF-A0A379JV63-F1
#
_entry.id   AF-A0A379JV63-F1
#
_cell.length_a   1.000
_cell.length_b   1.000
_cell.length_c   1.000
_cell.angle_alpha   90.00
_cell.angle_beta   90.00
_cell.angle_gamma   90.00
#
_symmetry.space_group_name_H-M   'P 1'
#
loop_
_entity.id
_entity.type
_entity.pdbx_description
1 polymer ?
#
loop_
_entity_poly.entity_id
_entity_poly.type
_entity_poly.pdbx_seq_one_letter_code
_entity_poly.pdbx_strand_id
1 'polypeptide(L)'
;MTVRRLILILGDQLTHGLGALEDIDPARDHVLLAEVMEEACHVPHHPKKIALIFSAMRHFAEALREQGLQVHYVALNDPDNTGSLPGELLRWTQRLDPAEVHLTECGDWRLEQALRHCGVPIHWHQDSRFLCSRDAFAAWAKGRKQLRMEFFYREMRRDSGLLLNPDGTPEGGAWNFDADNRKALPKGVCPPAQLSIEPDAITRDVLALVERRFANHYGSLEGFD
;
A
#
# COMPACT_ATOMS: atom_id res chain seq x y z
N MET A 1 -2.81 -29.01 11.92
CA MET A 1 -1.48 -28.38 11.95
C MET A 1 -1.68 -26.97 12.50
N THR A 2 -0.83 -26.52 13.42
CA THR A 2 -0.92 -25.16 13.98
C THR A 2 -0.44 -24.14 12.95
N VAL A 3 -1.17 -23.03 12.80
CA VAL A 3 -0.76 -21.94 11.92
C VAL A 3 0.56 -21.35 12.44
N ARG A 4 1.55 -21.19 11.57
CA ARG A 4 2.84 -20.60 11.94
C ARG A 4 2.72 -19.08 11.96
N ARG A 5 2.46 -18.46 10.80
CA ARG A 5 2.32 -16.99 10.69
C ARG A 5 0.93 -16.58 10.20
N LEU A 6 0.39 -15.53 10.79
CA LEU A 6 -0.70 -14.74 10.21
C LEU A 6 -0.14 -13.40 9.74
N ILE A 7 -0.22 -13.13 8.44
CA ILE A 7 0.36 -11.95 7.80
C ILE A 7 -0.78 -11.03 7.36
N LEU A 8 -0.94 -9.87 7.99
CA LEU A 8 -1.95 -8.89 7.57
C LEU A 8 -1.33 -7.96 6.52
N ILE A 9 -1.95 -7.89 5.34
CA ILE A 9 -1.58 -7.01 4.23
C ILE A 9 -2.63 -5.90 4.10
N LEU A 10 -2.15 -4.66 4.09
CA LEU A 10 -2.99 -3.46 3.96
C LEU A 10 -3.34 -3.16 2.50
N GLY A 11 -4.40 -2.35 2.28
CA GLY A 11 -4.88 -2.00 0.95
C GLY A 11 -3.89 -1.21 0.09
N ASP A 12 -2.86 -0.62 0.70
CA ASP A 12 -1.75 0.07 0.03
C ASP A 12 -0.47 -0.76 -0.05
N GLN A 13 -0.48 -2.03 0.37
CA GLN A 13 0.66 -2.96 0.46
C GLN A 13 0.60 -4.12 -0.54
N LEU A 14 -0.16 -3.96 -1.64
CA LEU A 14 -0.46 -5.01 -2.63
C LEU A 14 0.76 -5.29 -3.53
N THR A 15 1.79 -5.92 -2.96
CA THR A 15 3.09 -6.16 -3.61
C THR A 15 3.57 -7.57 -3.24
N HIS A 16 3.90 -8.39 -4.23
CA HIS A 16 4.35 -9.77 -3.99
C HIS A 16 5.70 -9.86 -3.25
N GLY A 17 6.60 -8.90 -3.47
CA GLY A 17 7.92 -8.83 -2.81
C GLY A 17 7.94 -8.10 -1.47
N LEU A 18 6.81 -8.03 -0.76
CA LEU A 18 6.73 -7.38 0.55
C LEU A 18 7.55 -8.18 1.57
N GLY A 19 8.35 -7.51 2.43
CA GLY A 19 9.18 -8.21 3.43
C GLY A 19 8.40 -9.14 4.36
N ALA A 20 7.15 -8.81 4.70
CA ALA A 20 6.29 -9.68 5.50
C ALA A 20 5.90 -11.00 4.80
N LEU A 21 6.06 -11.09 3.48
CA LEU A 21 5.84 -12.28 2.65
C LEU A 21 7.13 -13.06 2.35
N GLU A 22 8.29 -12.58 2.82
CA GLU A 22 9.57 -13.28 2.63
C GLU A 22 9.56 -14.64 3.34
N ASP A 23 10.10 -15.66 2.64
CA ASP A 23 10.14 -17.06 3.06
C ASP A 23 8.77 -17.65 3.46
N ILE A 24 7.67 -17.16 2.88
CA ILE A 24 6.31 -17.67 3.15
C ILE A 24 6.20 -19.18 2.87
N ASP A 25 5.63 -19.93 3.82
CA ASP A 25 5.33 -21.37 3.70
C ASP A 25 3.83 -21.53 3.44
N PRO A 26 3.42 -21.87 2.20
CA PRO A 26 2.01 -21.99 1.83
C PRO A 26 1.21 -23.02 2.64
N ALA A 27 1.90 -23.99 3.28
CA ALA A 27 1.25 -25.04 4.07
C ALA A 27 0.99 -24.61 5.53
N ARG A 28 1.62 -23.54 6.00
CA ARG A 28 1.64 -23.17 7.44
C ARG A 28 1.34 -21.70 7.71
N ASP A 29 1.51 -20.84 6.72
CA ASP A 29 1.29 -19.40 6.85
C ASP A 29 0.02 -18.98 6.14
N HIS A 30 -0.64 -17.99 6.73
CA HIS A 30 -1.91 -17.46 6.25
C HIS A 30 -1.79 -15.96 6.04
N VAL A 31 -2.41 -15.46 4.97
CA VAL A 31 -2.51 -14.04 4.67
C VAL A 31 -3.91 -13.55 5.00
N LEU A 32 -4.02 -12.37 5.61
CA LEU A 32 -5.26 -11.68 5.90
C LEU A 32 -5.33 -10.37 5.13
N LEU A 33 -6.44 -10.14 4.42
CA LEU A 33 -6.83 -8.84 3.90
C LEU A 33 -8.27 -8.54 4.35
N ALA A 34 -8.56 -7.28 4.67
CA ALA A 34 -9.88 -6.88 5.10
C ALA A 34 -10.28 -5.50 4.58
N GLU A 35 -11.44 -5.44 3.92
CA GLU A 35 -12.14 -4.20 3.61
C GLU A 35 -12.93 -3.78 4.85
N VAL A 36 -12.62 -2.64 5.46
CA VAL A 36 -13.27 -2.21 6.72
C VAL A 36 -13.81 -0.79 6.64
N MET A 37 -14.93 -0.55 7.34
CA MET A 37 -15.61 0.75 7.32
C MET A 37 -14.76 1.87 7.92
N GLU A 38 -13.98 1.60 8.97
CA GLU A 38 -13.11 2.62 9.59
C GLU A 38 -12.14 3.22 8.57
N GLU A 39 -11.46 2.39 7.79
CA GLU A 39 -10.51 2.87 6.78
C GLU A 39 -11.21 3.56 5.60
N ALA A 40 -12.41 3.10 5.23
CA ALA A 40 -13.21 3.68 4.16
C ALA A 40 -13.92 5.00 4.55
N CYS A 41 -14.03 5.31 5.84
CA CYS A 41 -14.79 6.47 6.34
C CYS A 41 -14.03 7.41 7.29
N HIS A 42 -12.78 7.12 7.69
CA HIS A 42 -12.03 8.04 8.57
C HIS A 42 -11.88 9.44 7.96
N VAL A 43 -11.89 9.54 6.63
CA VAL A 43 -12.18 10.74 5.85
C VAL A 43 -13.16 10.37 4.72
N PRO A 44 -13.94 11.32 4.19
CA PRO A 44 -14.86 11.06 3.08
C PRO A 44 -14.09 10.90 1.75
N HIS A 45 -13.49 9.73 1.54
CA HIS A 45 -12.73 9.43 0.31
C HIS A 45 -13.62 9.49 -0.93
N HIS A 46 -13.04 9.90 -2.06
CA HIS A 46 -13.73 9.83 -3.35
C HIS A 46 -14.15 8.39 -3.66
N PRO A 47 -15.38 8.12 -4.15
CA PRO A 47 -15.84 6.76 -4.46
C PRO A 47 -14.88 5.95 -5.35
N LYS A 48 -14.32 6.57 -6.40
CA LYS A 48 -13.29 5.90 -7.24
C LYS A 48 -12.04 5.46 -6.47
N LYS A 49 -11.60 6.19 -5.43
CA LYS A 49 -10.46 5.77 -4.60
C LYS A 49 -10.81 4.50 -3.82
N ILE A 50 -12.01 4.45 -3.23
CA ILE A 50 -12.49 3.26 -2.50
C ILE A 50 -12.59 2.07 -3.46
N ALA A 51 -13.18 2.29 -4.65
CA ALA A 51 -13.30 1.26 -5.68
C ALA A 51 -11.94 0.74 -6.16
N LEU A 52 -10.97 1.63 -6.40
CA LEU A 52 -9.61 1.26 -6.78
C LEU A 52 -8.97 0.36 -5.72
N ILE A 53 -9.01 0.76 -4.45
CA ILE A 53 -8.36 0.02 -3.36
C ILE A 53 -9.03 -1.35 -3.18
N PHE A 54 -10.36 -1.39 -3.07
CA PHE A 54 -11.07 -2.67 -2.87
C PHE A 54 -10.94 -3.61 -4.07
N SER A 55 -11.06 -3.09 -5.30
CA SER A 55 -10.85 -3.92 -6.49
C SER A 55 -9.42 -4.48 -6.51
N ALA A 56 -8.40 -3.64 -6.29
CA ALA A 56 -7.02 -4.08 -6.25
C ALA A 56 -6.77 -5.11 -5.13
N MET A 57 -7.35 -4.91 -3.94
CA MET A 57 -7.24 -5.86 -2.83
C MET A 57 -7.84 -7.23 -3.17
N ARG A 58 -9.02 -7.26 -3.81
CA ARG A 58 -9.66 -8.52 -4.23
C ARG A 58 -8.84 -9.25 -5.28
N HIS A 59 -8.36 -8.54 -6.31
CA HIS A 59 -7.48 -9.11 -7.32
C HIS A 59 -6.18 -9.63 -6.72
N PHE A 60 -5.56 -8.89 -5.80
CA PHE A 60 -4.34 -9.32 -5.14
C PHE A 60 -4.57 -10.56 -4.27
N ALA A 61 -5.72 -10.65 -3.59
CA ALA A 61 -6.08 -11.84 -2.84
C ALA A 61 -6.23 -13.09 -3.74
N GLU A 62 -6.86 -12.95 -4.91
CA GLU A 62 -6.91 -14.04 -5.91
C GLU A 62 -5.52 -14.40 -6.42
N ALA A 63 -4.69 -13.42 -6.76
CA ALA A 63 -3.32 -13.67 -7.22
C ALA A 63 -2.46 -14.42 -6.18
N LEU A 64 -2.65 -14.13 -4.89
CA LEU A 64 -2.00 -14.89 -3.80
C LEU A 64 -2.57 -16.31 -3.68
N ARG A 65 -3.89 -16.51 -3.85
CA ARG A 65 -4.51 -17.85 -3.87
C ARG A 65 -4.01 -18.70 -5.03
N GLU A 66 -3.85 -18.11 -6.21
CA GLU A 66 -3.30 -18.78 -7.39
C GLU A 66 -1.84 -19.23 -7.18
N GLN A 67 -1.10 -18.55 -6.30
CA GLN A 67 0.24 -18.96 -5.85
C GLN A 67 0.22 -20.07 -4.79
N GLY A 68 -0.97 -20.56 -4.41
CA GLY A 68 -1.16 -21.63 -3.43
C GLY A 68 -1.19 -21.17 -1.97
N LEU A 69 -1.20 -19.86 -1.72
CA LEU A 69 -1.24 -19.31 -0.36
C LEU A 69 -2.63 -19.42 0.26
N GLN A 70 -2.66 -19.61 1.58
CA GLN A 70 -3.91 -19.58 2.34
C GLN A 70 -4.32 -18.12 2.60
N VAL A 71 -5.31 -17.63 1.87
CA VAL A 71 -5.75 -16.22 1.95
C VAL A 71 -7.14 -16.09 2.57
N HIS A 72 -7.20 -15.45 3.73
CA HIS A 72 -8.42 -15.00 4.38
C HIS A 72 -8.75 -13.59 3.91
N TYR A 73 -9.88 -13.45 3.21
CA TYR A 73 -10.33 -12.16 2.70
C TYR A 73 -11.66 -11.79 3.35
N VAL A 74 -11.71 -10.65 4.03
CA VAL A 74 -12.91 -10.14 4.69
C VAL A 74 -13.47 -9.01 3.84
N ALA A 75 -14.54 -9.28 3.11
CA ALA A 75 -15.22 -8.26 2.31
C ALA A 75 -16.00 -7.28 3.20
N LEU A 76 -16.24 -6.06 2.72
CA LEU A 76 -16.92 -5.01 3.48
C LEU A 76 -18.35 -5.36 3.87
N ASN A 77 -18.99 -6.24 3.08
CA ASN A 77 -20.34 -6.73 3.30
C ASN A 77 -20.39 -8.11 3.97
N ASP A 78 -19.26 -8.64 4.44
CA ASP A 78 -19.22 -9.84 5.28
C ASP A 78 -19.99 -9.54 6.60
N PRO A 79 -20.99 -10.36 6.98
CA PRO A 79 -21.80 -10.12 8.17
C PRO A 79 -21.00 -10.15 9.48
N ASP A 80 -19.86 -10.85 9.51
CA ASP A 80 -18.99 -10.97 10.68
C ASP A 80 -17.83 -9.95 10.65
N ASN A 81 -17.83 -9.01 9.69
CA ASN A 81 -16.84 -7.94 9.61
C ASN A 81 -16.93 -7.03 10.84
N THR A 82 -15.84 -6.93 11.57
CA THR A 82 -15.71 -6.15 12.81
C THR A 82 -15.64 -4.64 12.58
N GLY A 83 -15.47 -4.19 11.33
CA GLY A 83 -15.47 -2.79 10.92
C GLY A 83 -14.13 -2.06 11.08
N SER A 84 -13.08 -2.71 11.61
CA SER A 84 -11.74 -2.15 11.79
C SER A 84 -10.64 -3.19 11.57
N LEU A 85 -9.45 -2.76 11.13
CA LEU A 85 -8.29 -3.66 10.95
C LEU A 85 -7.81 -4.28 12.27
N PRO A 86 -7.70 -3.54 13.40
CA PRO A 86 -7.46 -4.12 14.71
C PRO A 86 -8.47 -5.20 15.11
N GLY A 87 -9.76 -4.97 14.85
CA GLY A 87 -10.83 -5.93 15.14
C GLY A 87 -10.69 -7.21 14.33
N GLU A 88 -10.39 -7.09 13.04
CA GLU A 88 -10.14 -8.24 12.18
C GLU A 88 -8.88 -9.02 12.58
N LEU A 89 -7.81 -8.31 12.90
CA LEU A 89 -6.57 -8.95 13.33
C LEU A 89 -6.80 -9.75 14.62
N LEU A 90 -7.51 -9.18 15.60
CA LEU A 90 -7.87 -9.88 16.84
C LEU A 90 -8.77 -11.10 16.56
N ARG A 91 -9.83 -10.93 15.74
CA ARG A 91 -10.76 -12.00 15.36
C ARG A 91 -10.04 -13.18 14.74
N TRP A 92 -9.15 -12.92 13.78
CA TRP A 92 -8.43 -13.96 13.05
C TRP A 92 -7.30 -14.58 13.89
N THR A 93 -6.65 -13.81 14.76
CA THR A 93 -5.68 -14.35 15.71
C THR A 93 -6.34 -15.34 16.68
N GLN A 94 -7.51 -14.99 17.24
CA GLN A 94 -8.27 -15.91 18.11
C GLN A 94 -8.78 -17.15 17.38
N ARG A 95 -9.15 -17.01 16.10
CA ARG A 95 -9.68 -18.11 15.29
C ARG A 95 -8.61 -19.12 14.86
N LEU A 96 -7.42 -18.63 14.51
CA LEU A 96 -6.35 -19.45 13.93
C LEU A 96 -5.30 -19.88 14.94
N ASP A 97 -5.18 -19.16 16.07
CA ASP A 97 -4.14 -19.34 17.08
C ASP A 97 -2.73 -19.43 16.45
N PRO A 98 -2.31 -18.41 15.65
CA PRO A 98 -1.02 -18.45 14.98
C PRO A 98 0.12 -18.29 15.97
N ALA A 99 1.26 -18.92 15.70
CA ALA A 99 2.46 -18.74 16.53
C ALA A 99 2.98 -17.29 16.48
N GLU A 100 2.89 -16.63 15.32
CA GLU A 100 3.37 -15.27 15.10
C GLU A 100 2.40 -14.46 14.22
N VAL A 101 2.31 -13.15 14.47
CA VAL A 101 1.56 -12.21 13.62
C VAL A 101 2.53 -11.22 12.99
N HIS A 102 2.44 -11.04 11.69
CA HIS A 102 3.38 -10.25 10.89
C HIS A 102 2.66 -9.10 10.18
N LEU A 103 3.30 -7.94 10.13
CA LEU A 103 2.80 -6.76 9.45
C LEU A 103 3.94 -5.88 8.94
N THR A 104 3.78 -5.30 7.75
CA THR A 104 4.69 -4.24 7.27
C THR A 104 4.23 -2.89 7.82
N GLU A 105 5.19 -2.03 8.20
CA GLU A 105 4.98 -0.64 8.64
C GLU A 105 3.86 0.07 7.86
N CYS A 106 2.98 0.78 8.55
CA CYS A 106 1.82 1.42 7.92
C CYS A 106 2.19 2.78 7.34
N GLY A 107 1.55 3.17 6.23
CA GLY A 107 1.66 4.53 5.67
C GLY A 107 0.88 5.62 6.44
N ASP A 108 0.16 5.25 7.50
CA ASP A 108 -0.71 6.13 8.28
C ASP A 108 -0.44 5.97 9.79
N TRP A 109 -0.17 7.09 10.48
CA TRP A 109 0.13 7.12 11.91
C TRP A 109 -1.05 6.67 12.79
N ARG A 110 -2.30 7.03 12.46
CA ARG A 110 -3.50 6.61 13.20
C ARG A 110 -3.60 5.09 13.17
N LEU A 111 -3.50 4.51 11.97
CA LEU A 111 -3.62 3.06 11.79
C LEU A 111 -2.49 2.30 12.49
N GLU A 112 -1.24 2.75 12.35
CA GLU A 112 -0.11 2.10 13.01
C GLU A 112 -0.28 2.10 14.54
N GLN A 113 -0.72 3.23 15.11
CA GLN A 113 -0.99 3.31 16.55
C GLN A 113 -2.15 2.41 16.98
N ALA A 114 -3.23 2.33 16.20
CA ALA A 114 -4.36 1.44 16.50
C ALA A 114 -3.92 -0.03 16.51
N LEU A 115 -3.10 -0.46 15.54
CA LEU A 115 -2.57 -1.82 15.48
C LEU A 115 -1.55 -2.11 16.60
N ARG A 116 -0.69 -1.15 16.95
CA ARG A 116 0.25 -1.32 18.08
C ARG A 116 -0.48 -1.51 19.42
N HIS A 117 -1.67 -0.93 19.59
CA HIS A 117 -2.46 -1.00 20.81
C HIS A 117 -3.62 -2.01 20.76
N CYS A 118 -3.71 -2.84 19.72
CA CYS A 118 -4.82 -3.79 19.55
C CYS A 118 -4.75 -5.03 20.46
N GLY A 119 -3.66 -5.19 21.23
CA GLY A 119 -3.45 -6.32 22.13
C GLY A 119 -2.90 -7.58 21.47
N VAL A 120 -2.64 -7.56 20.16
CA VAL A 120 -1.95 -8.63 19.43
C VAL A 120 -0.44 -8.31 19.37
N PRO A 121 0.46 -9.23 19.80
CA PRO A 121 1.89 -9.08 19.57
C PRO A 121 2.21 -9.18 18.07
N ILE A 122 2.83 -8.14 17.50
CA ILE A 122 3.10 -8.05 16.05
C ILE A 122 4.61 -7.96 15.81
N HIS A 123 5.09 -8.79 14.88
CA HIS A 123 6.39 -8.67 14.25
C HIS A 123 6.31 -7.64 13.11
N TRP A 124 6.92 -6.48 13.33
CA TRP A 124 6.90 -5.37 12.39
C TRP A 124 8.05 -5.49 11.38
N HIS A 125 7.70 -5.38 10.09
CA HIS A 125 8.65 -5.36 8.97
C HIS A 125 8.79 -3.94 8.44
N GLN A 126 10.02 -3.50 8.19
CA GLN A 126 10.25 -2.25 7.46
C GLN A 126 9.63 -2.33 6.06
N ASP A 127 9.12 -1.21 5.56
CA ASP A 127 8.61 -1.15 4.19
C ASP A 127 9.76 -1.01 3.18
N SER A 128 10.18 -2.15 2.62
CA SER A 128 11.28 -2.25 1.66
C SER A 128 10.97 -1.66 0.27
N ARG A 129 9.76 -1.14 0.05
CA ARG A 129 9.38 -0.48 -1.21
C ARG A 129 9.96 0.94 -1.32
N PHE A 130 10.37 1.53 -0.20
CA PHE A 130 11.05 2.83 -0.18
C PHE A 130 12.56 2.67 -0.33
N LEU A 131 13.19 3.53 -1.16
CA LEU A 131 14.65 3.58 -1.31
C LEU A 131 15.39 3.98 -0.01
N CYS A 132 14.69 4.65 0.89
CA CYS A 132 15.23 5.12 2.16
C CYS A 132 14.32 4.66 3.30
N SER A 133 14.85 3.88 4.23
CA SER A 133 14.12 3.47 5.42
C SER A 133 13.88 4.66 6.37
N ARG A 134 12.93 4.51 7.29
CA ARG A 134 12.65 5.50 8.34
C ARG A 134 13.90 5.81 9.17
N ASP A 135 14.67 4.77 9.51
CA ASP A 135 15.92 4.90 10.27
C ASP A 135 17.02 5.63 9.48
N ALA A 136 17.17 5.30 8.19
CA ALA A 136 18.13 5.98 7.32
C ALA A 136 17.78 7.46 7.15
N PHE A 137 16.50 7.78 6.97
CA PHE A 137 16.04 9.17 6.89
C PHE A 137 16.27 9.92 8.21
N ALA A 138 15.97 9.29 9.35
CA ALA A 138 16.21 9.87 10.68
C ALA A 138 17.70 10.15 10.91
N ALA A 139 18.58 9.21 10.51
CA ALA A 139 20.02 9.39 10.57
C ALA A 139 20.49 10.54 9.66
N TRP A 140 19.97 10.62 8.42
CA TRP A 140 20.27 11.72 7.51
C TRP A 140 19.83 13.07 8.07
N ALA A 141 18.65 13.16 8.68
CA ALA A 141 18.09 14.40 9.21
C ALA A 141 18.79 14.88 10.50
N LYS A 142 19.35 13.97 11.30
CA LYS A 142 19.94 14.25 12.61
C LYS A 142 20.99 15.36 12.55
N GLY A 143 20.83 16.39 13.40
CA GLY A 143 21.77 17.50 13.54
C GLY A 143 21.70 18.56 12.43
N ARG A 144 20.87 18.37 11.39
CA ARG A 144 20.67 19.39 10.35
C ARG A 144 19.69 20.46 10.83
N LYS A 145 20.05 21.74 10.64
CA LYS A 145 19.18 22.88 10.98
C LYS A 145 18.06 23.11 9.96
N GLN A 146 18.25 22.66 8.72
CA GLN A 146 17.28 22.79 7.64
C GLN A 146 17.29 21.51 6.79
N LEU A 147 16.10 21.00 6.49
CA LEU A 147 15.91 19.87 5.59
C LEU A 147 15.54 20.42 4.21
N ARG A 148 16.38 20.16 3.20
CA ARG A 148 16.11 20.54 1.80
C ARG A 148 16.11 19.30 0.94
N MET A 149 15.07 19.16 0.10
CA MET A 149 14.91 18.01 -0.80
C MET A 149 16.14 17.81 -1.69
N GLU A 150 16.73 18.89 -2.21
CA GLU A 150 17.92 18.81 -3.06
C GLU A 150 19.09 18.05 -2.42
N PHE A 151 19.36 18.27 -1.13
CA PHE A 151 20.46 17.56 -0.46
C PHE A 151 20.11 16.08 -0.23
N PHE A 152 18.87 15.79 0.16
CA PHE A 152 18.40 14.41 0.31
C PHE A 152 18.48 13.65 -1.02
N TYR A 153 17.97 14.26 -2.10
CA TYR A 153 17.97 13.71 -3.44
C TYR A 153 19.37 13.36 -3.95
N ARG A 154 20.37 14.22 -3.71
CA ARG A 154 21.76 13.95 -4.10
C ARG A 154 22.32 12.73 -3.37
N GLU A 155 22.01 12.55 -2.08
CA GLU A 155 22.41 11.33 -1.36
C GLU A 155 21.71 10.10 -1.95
N MET A 156 20.39 10.16 -2.20
CA MET A 156 19.66 9.04 -2.82
C MET A 156 20.19 8.65 -4.20
N ARG A 157 20.62 9.62 -5.02
CA ARG A 157 21.30 9.36 -6.30
C ARG A 157 22.62 8.62 -6.11
N ARG A 158 23.43 9.01 -5.11
CA ARG A 158 24.69 8.32 -4.79
C ARG A 158 24.46 6.91 -4.29
N ASP A 159 23.51 6.73 -3.38
CA ASP A 159 23.21 5.44 -2.78
C ASP A 159 22.64 4.46 -3.82
N SER A 160 21.80 4.94 -4.74
CA SER A 160 21.18 4.11 -5.78
C SER A 160 22.02 3.95 -7.06
N GLY A 161 23.02 4.81 -7.28
CA GLY A 161 23.79 4.86 -8.54
C GLY A 161 23.01 5.37 -9.75
N LEU A 162 21.76 5.82 -9.58
CA LEU A 162 20.91 6.24 -10.68
C LEU A 162 21.45 7.52 -11.34
N LEU A 163 21.60 7.50 -12.67
CA LEU A 163 22.10 8.63 -13.47
C LEU A 163 23.45 9.18 -12.96
N LEU A 164 24.34 8.30 -12.49
CA LEU A 164 25.70 8.68 -12.12
C LEU A 164 26.70 8.05 -13.07
N ASN A 165 27.71 8.83 -13.42
CA ASN A 165 28.90 8.31 -14.10
C ASN A 165 29.67 7.36 -13.16
N PRO A 166 30.56 6.50 -13.69
CA PRO A 166 31.39 5.61 -12.87
C PRO A 166 32.27 6.31 -11.84
N ASP A 167 32.56 7.61 -12.03
CA ASP A 167 33.34 8.44 -11.10
C ASP A 167 32.47 9.09 -9.99
N GLY A 168 31.17 8.81 -9.96
CA GLY A 168 30.21 9.34 -8.99
C GLY A 168 29.70 10.76 -9.31
N THR A 169 30.08 11.35 -10.44
CA THR A 169 29.52 12.63 -10.91
C THR A 169 28.14 12.42 -11.56
N PRO A 170 27.24 13.42 -11.52
CA PRO A 170 25.94 13.29 -12.17
C PRO A 170 26.09 13.23 -13.69
N GLU A 171 25.38 12.30 -14.32
CA GLU A 171 25.21 12.29 -15.77
C GLU A 171 24.68 13.65 -16.25
N GLY A 172 25.20 14.12 -17.39
CA GLY A 172 24.89 15.45 -17.92
C GLY A 172 25.56 16.63 -17.20
N GLY A 173 26.35 16.38 -16.16
CA GLY A 173 27.17 17.40 -15.49
C GLY A 173 26.44 18.27 -14.47
N ALA A 174 25.14 18.06 -14.25
CA ALA A 174 24.36 18.77 -13.24
C ALA A 174 23.45 17.80 -12.47
N TRP A 175 23.22 18.11 -11.20
CA TRP A 175 22.32 17.30 -10.36
C TRP A 175 20.85 17.48 -10.75
N ASN A 176 20.47 18.64 -11.30
CA ASN A 176 19.09 19.01 -11.51
C ASN A 176 18.94 19.87 -12.77
N PHE A 177 17.96 19.51 -13.62
CA PHE A 177 17.58 20.21 -14.85
C PHE A 177 16.14 20.79 -14.80
N ASP A 178 15.57 20.94 -13.60
CA ASP A 178 14.19 21.42 -13.37
C ASP A 178 13.89 22.77 -14.04
N ALA A 179 14.88 23.66 -14.09
CA ALA A 179 14.72 24.97 -14.72
C ALA A 179 14.35 24.88 -16.21
N ASP A 180 14.81 23.83 -16.90
CA ASP A 180 14.57 23.62 -18.33
C ASP A 180 13.16 23.06 -18.62
N ASN A 181 12.49 22.51 -17.60
CA ASN A 181 11.22 21.77 -17.73
C ASN A 181 9.97 22.59 -17.38
N ARG A 182 10.04 23.92 -17.44
CA ARG A 182 8.95 24.84 -17.00
C ARG A 182 8.16 25.49 -18.13
N LYS A 183 8.45 25.18 -19.39
CA LYS A 183 7.74 25.75 -20.55
C LYS A 183 6.34 25.15 -20.65
N ALA A 184 5.36 25.98 -21.00
CA ALA A 184 4.01 25.50 -21.29
C ALA A 184 4.00 24.55 -22.49
N LEU A 185 3.09 23.57 -22.48
CA LEU A 185 2.87 22.70 -23.62
C LEU A 185 2.43 23.56 -24.83
N PRO A 186 3.11 23.47 -25.99
CA PRO A 186 2.75 24.27 -27.15
C PRO A 186 1.32 24.01 -27.62
N LYS A 187 0.66 25.06 -28.12
CA LYS A 187 -0.68 24.95 -28.70
C LYS A 187 -0.68 23.94 -29.85
N GLY A 188 -1.71 23.10 -29.92
CA GLY A 188 -1.88 22.10 -30.97
C GLY A 188 -1.12 20.79 -30.75
N VAL A 189 -0.33 20.67 -29.68
CA VAL A 189 0.24 19.38 -29.27
C VAL A 189 -0.87 18.53 -28.64
N CYS A 190 -1.14 17.38 -29.25
CA CYS A 190 -2.04 16.38 -28.70
C CYS A 190 -1.19 15.32 -27.97
N PRO A 191 -1.29 15.20 -26.63
CA PRO A 191 -0.62 14.13 -25.92
C PRO A 191 -1.20 12.76 -26.31
N PRO A 192 -0.43 11.67 -26.17
CA PRO A 192 -0.99 10.33 -26.36
C PRO A 192 -2.17 10.11 -25.41
N ALA A 193 -3.14 9.30 -25.86
CA ALA A 193 -4.25 8.90 -25.01
C ALA A 193 -3.74 8.17 -23.77
N GLN A 194 -4.40 8.39 -22.64
CA GLN A 194 -4.12 7.66 -21.41
C GLN A 194 -4.58 6.21 -21.56
N LEU A 195 -3.86 5.29 -20.93
CA LEU A 195 -4.28 3.89 -20.84
C LEU A 195 -5.59 3.83 -20.04
N SER A 196 -6.54 3.07 -20.55
CA SER A 196 -7.88 2.86 -19.98
C SER A 196 -8.13 1.35 -19.97
N ILE A 197 -8.58 0.81 -18.83
CA ILE A 197 -8.80 -0.61 -18.60
C ILE A 197 -10.25 -0.82 -18.20
N GLU A 198 -11.01 -1.47 -19.08
CA GLU A 198 -12.42 -1.75 -18.80
C GLU A 198 -12.60 -2.56 -17.51
N PRO A 199 -13.51 -2.15 -16.60
CA PRO A 199 -13.77 -2.85 -15.35
C PRO A 199 -14.17 -4.30 -15.61
N ASP A 200 -13.43 -5.24 -15.00
CA ASP A 200 -13.69 -6.67 -15.06
C ASP A 200 -14.85 -7.08 -14.11
N ALA A 201 -15.07 -8.38 -13.91
CA ALA A 201 -16.15 -8.86 -13.03
C ALA A 201 -15.94 -8.42 -11.57
N ILE A 202 -14.72 -8.57 -11.04
CA ILE A 202 -14.40 -8.20 -9.66
C ILE A 202 -14.61 -6.69 -9.46
N THR A 203 -14.11 -5.88 -10.41
CA THR A 203 -14.23 -4.42 -10.34
C THR A 203 -15.68 -3.98 -10.41
N ARG A 204 -16.51 -4.55 -11.29
CA ARG A 204 -17.94 -4.21 -11.38
C ARG A 204 -18.70 -4.52 -10.09
N ASP A 205 -18.40 -5.63 -9.43
CA ASP A 205 -19.00 -5.97 -8.14
C ASP A 205 -18.60 -4.96 -7.04
N VAL A 206 -17.35 -4.53 -7.04
CA VAL A 206 -16.86 -3.48 -6.15
C VAL A 206 -17.54 -2.14 -6.44
N LEU A 207 -17.68 -1.75 -7.71
CA LEU A 207 -18.38 -0.51 -8.09
C LEU A 207 -19.81 -0.50 -7.57
N ALA A 208 -20.56 -1.60 -7.73
CA ALA A 208 -21.92 -1.72 -7.21
C ALA A 208 -22.01 -1.72 -5.67
N LEU A 209 -20.98 -2.25 -4.99
CA LEU A 209 -20.86 -2.14 -3.54
C LEU A 209 -20.62 -0.69 -3.10
N VAL A 210 -19.67 -0.01 -3.76
CA VAL A 210 -19.25 1.35 -3.40
C VAL A 210 -20.37 2.35 -3.66
N GLU A 211 -21.06 2.23 -4.79
CA GLU A 211 -22.23 3.06 -5.11
C GLU A 211 -23.29 3.01 -4.01
N ARG A 212 -23.60 1.80 -3.50
CA ARG A 212 -24.61 1.63 -2.45
C ARG A 212 -24.15 2.12 -1.07
N ARG A 213 -22.87 1.92 -0.72
CA ARG A 213 -22.37 2.18 0.64
C ARG A 213 -21.85 3.59 0.85
N PHE A 214 -21.42 4.25 -0.22
CA PHE A 214 -20.74 5.56 -0.16
C PHE A 214 -21.39 6.59 -1.10
N ALA A 215 -22.69 6.46 -1.39
CA ALA A 215 -23.45 7.39 -2.24
C ALA A 215 -23.38 8.85 -1.80
N ASN A 216 -23.12 9.08 -0.51
CA ASN A 216 -23.07 10.40 0.13
C ASN A 216 -21.66 11.02 0.08
N HIS A 217 -20.66 10.31 -0.46
CA HIS A 217 -19.30 10.83 -0.60
C HIS A 217 -19.20 11.76 -1.82
N TYR A 218 -18.27 12.72 -1.76
CA TYR A 218 -17.99 13.61 -2.88
C TYR A 218 -17.36 12.84 -4.06
N GLY A 219 -17.96 12.97 -5.25
CA GLY A 219 -17.46 12.39 -6.49
C GLY A 219 -18.46 11.47 -7.18
N SER A 220 -18.09 10.99 -8.38
CA SER A 220 -18.88 10.01 -9.15
C SER A 220 -18.02 8.80 -9.51
N LEU A 221 -18.64 7.62 -9.63
CA LEU A 221 -18.02 6.42 -10.19
C LEU A 221 -18.01 6.41 -11.72
N GLU A 222 -18.74 7.32 -12.37
CA GLU A 222 -18.80 7.42 -13.83
C GLU A 222 -17.42 7.59 -14.46
N GLY A 223 -17.14 6.81 -15.51
CA GLY A 223 -15.82 6.76 -16.17
C GLY A 223 -14.72 6.20 -15.26
N PHE A 224 -15.02 5.18 -14.46
CA PHE A 224 -13.99 4.37 -13.82
C PHE A 224 -13.46 3.35 -14.83
N ASP A 225 -12.15 3.38 -15.06
CA ASP A 225 -11.39 2.60 -16.02
C ASP A 225 -9.94 2.36 -15.52
#